data_AF-A0A840LFV8-F1
#
_entry.id   AF-A0A840LFV8-F1
#
_cell.length_a   1.000
_cell.length_b   1.000
_cell.length_c   1.000
_cell.angle_alpha   90.00
_cell.angle_beta   90.00
_cell.angle_gamma   90.00
#
_symmetry.space_group_name_H-M   'P 1'
#
loop_
_entity.id
_entity.type
_entity.pdbx_description
1 polymer ?
#
loop_
_entity_poly.entity_id
_entity_poly.type
_entity_poly.pdbx_seq_one_letter_code
_entity_poly.pdbx_strand_id
1 'polypeptide(L)'
;MPVDGRSTWVPGKALERFLQTRCNLMPAQTRERVERICEAIVQVTPQLLVATKQYPAFYETGKRMLHAWNEGMNSLRLQKTWSLPSLDETLAAAKFSGPKPKSFTKPEKIGRSALLGKR
;
A
#
# COMPACT_ATOMS: atom_id res chain seq x y z
N MET A 1 7.35 -7.81 -10.11
CA MET A 1 6.92 -8.34 -11.42
C MET A 1 6.58 -7.16 -12.31
N PRO A 2 7.33 -6.91 -13.39
CA PRO A 2 7.10 -5.75 -14.25
C PRO A 2 5.80 -5.90 -15.07
N VAL A 3 5.09 -4.79 -15.23
CA VAL A 3 3.91 -4.68 -16.11
C VAL A 3 4.33 -3.82 -17.30
N ASP A 4 4.17 -4.30 -18.53
CA ASP A 4 4.65 -3.64 -19.75
C ASP A 4 6.15 -3.23 -19.70
N GLY A 5 7.00 -4.04 -19.06
CA GLY A 5 8.44 -3.77 -18.96
C GLY A 5 8.83 -2.67 -17.95
N ARG A 6 7.87 -2.10 -17.20
CA ARG A 6 8.15 -1.13 -16.12
C ARG A 6 8.13 -1.80 -14.76
N SER A 7 9.17 -1.53 -13.98
CA SER A 7 9.29 -1.96 -12.57
C SER A 7 8.71 -0.94 -11.58
N THR A 8 8.40 0.28 -12.03
CA THR A 8 7.76 1.32 -11.22
C THR A 8 6.25 1.09 -11.16
N TRP A 9 5.74 0.93 -9.93
CA TRP A 9 4.33 0.67 -9.65
C TRP A 9 3.68 1.96 -9.14
N VAL A 10 3.13 2.75 -10.06
CA VAL A 10 2.22 3.85 -9.70
C VAL A 10 0.80 3.37 -10.03
N PRO A 11 -0.08 3.22 -9.02
CA PRO A 11 -1.46 2.82 -9.22
C PRO A 11 -2.19 3.80 -10.17
N GLY A 12 -3.02 3.25 -11.05
CA GLY A 12 -3.64 3.94 -12.19
C GLY A 12 -3.88 2.96 -13.34
N LYS A 13 -3.66 3.39 -14.59
CA LYS A 13 -3.79 2.50 -15.77
C LYS A 13 -2.91 1.24 -15.72
N ALA A 14 -1.79 1.28 -15.00
CA ALA A 14 -0.93 0.11 -14.81
C ALA A 14 -1.61 -1.01 -14.00
N LEU A 15 -2.40 -0.64 -12.97
CA LEU A 15 -3.17 -1.59 -12.16
C LEU A 15 -4.25 -2.26 -13.02
N GLU A 16 -5.01 -1.46 -13.78
CA GLU A 16 -6.05 -1.97 -14.67
C GLU A 16 -5.48 -2.94 -15.71
N ARG A 17 -4.37 -2.57 -16.36
CA ARG A 17 -3.68 -3.44 -17.33
C ARG A 17 -3.18 -4.73 -16.70
N PHE A 18 -2.63 -4.68 -15.49
CA PHE A 18 -2.19 -5.88 -14.79
C PHE A 18 -3.37 -6.83 -14.54
N LEU A 19 -4.49 -6.31 -14.03
CA LEU A 19 -5.69 -7.10 -13.75
C LEU A 19 -6.30 -7.70 -15.01
N GLN A 20 -6.29 -6.97 -16.12
CA GLN A 20 -6.77 -7.48 -17.41
C GLN A 20 -5.83 -8.55 -17.99
N THR A 21 -4.53 -8.28 -18.04
CA THR A 21 -3.54 -9.13 -18.75
C THR A 21 -3.08 -10.34 -17.96
N ARG A 22 -3.07 -10.26 -16.63
CA ARG A 22 -2.53 -11.33 -15.76
C ARG A 22 -3.60 -12.02 -14.92
N CYS A 23 -4.66 -11.30 -14.56
CA CYS A 23 -5.76 -11.85 -13.77
C CYS A 23 -7.00 -12.19 -14.61
N ASN A 24 -6.94 -11.98 -15.94
CA ASN A 24 -8.04 -12.21 -16.89
C ASN A 24 -9.35 -11.55 -16.46
N LEU A 25 -9.28 -10.35 -15.89
CA LEU A 25 -10.45 -9.60 -15.44
C LEU A 25 -10.96 -8.68 -16.53
N MET A 26 -12.26 -8.70 -16.77
CA MET A 26 -12.90 -7.72 -17.62
C MET A 26 -12.84 -6.32 -16.96
N PRO A 27 -12.89 -5.21 -17.72
CA PRO A 27 -12.86 -3.86 -17.17
C PRO A 27 -13.93 -3.62 -16.10
N ALA A 28 -15.15 -4.11 -16.32
CA ALA A 28 -16.25 -3.99 -15.36
C ALA A 28 -15.95 -4.73 -14.04
N GLN A 29 -15.46 -5.96 -14.13
CA GLN A 29 -15.08 -6.76 -12.95
C GLN A 29 -13.89 -6.15 -12.21
N THR A 30 -12.97 -5.52 -12.94
CA THR A 30 -11.83 -4.81 -12.35
C THR A 30 -12.33 -3.66 -11.48
N ARG A 31 -13.24 -2.84 -12.00
CA ARG A 31 -13.84 -1.72 -11.23
C ARG A 31 -14.58 -2.22 -10.00
N GLU A 32 -15.48 -3.18 -10.17
CA GLU A 32 -16.27 -3.77 -9.09
C GLU A 32 -15.38 -4.33 -7.96
N ARG A 33 -14.31 -5.06 -8.32
CA ARG A 33 -13.39 -5.64 -7.33
C ARG A 33 -12.58 -4.57 -6.61
N VAL A 34 -12.11 -3.54 -7.31
CA VAL A 34 -11.39 -2.42 -6.70
C VAL A 34 -12.29 -1.68 -5.71
N GLU A 35 -13.54 -1.39 -6.09
CA GLU A 35 -14.53 -0.76 -5.20
C GLU A 35 -14.78 -1.61 -3.95
N ARG A 36 -15.01 -2.92 -4.10
CA ARG A 36 -15.18 -3.84 -2.96
C ARG A 36 -13.95 -3.89 -2.04
N ILE A 37 -12.73 -3.88 -2.59
CA ILE A 37 -11.52 -3.86 -1.78
C ILE A 37 -11.42 -2.55 -0.99
N CYS A 38 -11.70 -1.41 -1.63
CA CYS A 38 -11.70 -0.12 -0.96
C CYS A 38 -12.74 -0.05 0.16
N GLU A 39 -13.94 -0.59 -0.06
CA GLU A 39 -14.96 -0.70 0.98
C GLU A 39 -14.49 -1.59 2.14
N ALA A 40 -13.92 -2.76 1.85
CA ALA A 40 -13.38 -3.66 2.86
C ALA A 40 -12.27 -2.99 3.70
N ILE A 41 -11.40 -2.19 3.07
CA ILE A 41 -10.37 -1.41 3.78
C ILE A 41 -11.01 -0.43 4.77
N VAL A 42 -12.06 0.30 4.36
CA VAL A 42 -12.79 1.22 5.26
C VAL A 42 -13.41 0.45 6.43
N GLN A 43 -14.04 -0.70 6.16
CA GLN A 43 -14.65 -1.54 7.20
C GLN A 43 -13.63 -2.10 8.20
N VAL A 44 -12.41 -2.42 7.75
CA VAL A 44 -11.34 -2.97 8.60
C VAL A 44 -10.60 -1.88 9.38
N THR A 45 -10.61 -0.63 8.90
CA THR A 45 -9.86 0.48 9.51
C THR A 45 -10.14 0.67 11.01
N PRO A 46 -11.39 0.65 11.51
CA PRO A 46 -11.66 0.73 12.95
C PRO A 46 -11.03 -0.42 13.75
N GLN A 47 -11.08 -1.65 13.24
CA GLN A 47 -10.50 -2.82 13.90
C GLN A 47 -8.97 -2.71 13.97
N LEU A 48 -8.36 -2.20 12.90
CA LEU A 48 -6.93 -1.92 12.86
C LEU A 48 -6.55 -0.86 13.90
N LEU A 49 -7.34 0.22 14.04
CA LEU A 49 -7.11 1.24 15.06
C LEU A 49 -7.17 0.67 16.48
N VAL A 50 -8.14 -0.20 16.77
CA VAL A 50 -8.21 -0.90 18.05
C VAL A 50 -6.96 -1.76 18.27
N ALA A 51 -6.56 -2.54 17.25
CA ALA A 51 -5.36 -3.38 17.34
C ALA A 51 -4.08 -2.57 17.57
N THR A 52 -3.93 -1.39 16.95
CA THR A 52 -2.77 -0.52 17.18
C THR A 52 -2.70 0.00 18.62
N LYS A 53 -3.83 0.22 19.27
CA LYS A 53 -3.90 0.66 20.67
C LYS A 53 -3.65 -0.50 21.64
N GLN A 54 -4.17 -1.68 21.31
CA GLN A 54 -4.06 -2.87 22.16
C GLN A 54 -2.67 -3.50 22.14
N TYR A 55 -1.98 -3.47 20.99
CA TYR A 55 -0.70 -4.15 20.80
C TYR A 55 0.41 -3.14 20.46
N PRO A 56 1.24 -2.73 21.44
CA PRO A 56 2.31 -1.74 21.22
C PRO A 56 3.31 -2.15 20.13
N ALA A 57 3.61 -3.45 20.01
CA ALA A 57 4.49 -3.98 18.96
C ALA A 57 3.91 -3.80 17.54
N PHE A 58 2.58 -3.68 17.42
CA PHE A 58 1.88 -3.50 16.14
C PHE A 58 1.66 -2.03 15.78
N TYR A 59 1.81 -1.10 16.73
CA TYR A 59 1.47 0.32 16.55
C TYR A 59 2.09 0.95 15.30
N GLU A 60 3.42 0.83 15.13
CA GLU A 60 4.11 1.41 13.96
C GLU A 60 3.72 0.70 12.65
N THR A 61 3.42 -0.59 12.69
CA THR A 61 2.96 -1.35 11.53
C THR A 61 1.57 -0.90 11.09
N GLY A 62 0.60 -0.86 12.01
CA GLY A 62 -0.76 -0.42 11.69
C GLY A 62 -0.81 1.03 11.23
N LYS A 63 -0.01 1.92 11.85
CA LYS A 63 0.16 3.30 11.37
C LYS A 63 0.65 3.35 9.92
N ARG A 64 1.70 2.57 9.58
CA ARG A 64 2.22 2.49 8.20
C ARG A 64 1.20 1.92 7.23
N MET A 65 0.41 0.92 7.64
CA MET A 65 -0.66 0.36 6.83
C MET A 65 -1.70 1.41 6.47
N LEU A 66 -2.18 2.20 7.45
CA LEU A 66 -3.17 3.25 7.20
C LEU A 66 -2.66 4.32 6.22
N HIS A 67 -1.40 4.76 6.37
CA HIS A 67 -0.82 5.71 5.42
C HIS A 67 -0.71 5.13 4.01
N ALA A 68 -0.24 3.88 3.87
CA ALA A 68 -0.13 3.23 2.57
C ALA A 68 -1.49 2.97 1.91
N TRP A 69 -2.51 2.61 2.71
CA TRP A 69 -3.87 2.44 2.23
C TRP A 69 -4.48 3.76 1.78
N ASN A 70 -4.31 4.84 2.56
CA ASN A 70 -4.80 6.16 2.18
C ASN A 70 -4.13 6.67 0.90
N GLU A 71 -2.81 6.52 0.77
CA GLU A 71 -2.08 6.85 -0.45
C GLU A 71 -2.59 6.04 -1.66
N GLY A 72 -2.79 4.73 -1.48
CA GLY A 72 -3.35 3.87 -2.50
C GLY A 72 -4.77 4.28 -2.92
N MET A 73 -5.67 4.51 -1.97
CA MET A 73 -7.05 4.92 -2.24
C MET A 73 -7.13 6.31 -2.87
N ASN A 74 -6.30 7.26 -2.44
CA ASN A 74 -6.23 8.61 -3.01
C ASN A 74 -5.65 8.60 -4.43
N SER A 75 -4.64 7.77 -4.70
CA SER A 75 -4.08 7.63 -6.05
C SER A 75 -5.11 7.13 -7.07
N LEU A 76 -6.05 6.29 -6.63
CA LEU A 76 -7.19 5.86 -7.42
C LEU A 76 -8.22 6.99 -7.53
N ARG A 77 -8.59 7.68 -6.44
CA ARG A 77 -9.55 8.80 -6.52
C ARG A 77 -9.11 9.93 -7.45
N LEU A 78 -7.81 10.19 -7.59
CA LEU A 78 -7.26 11.21 -8.49
C LEU A 78 -7.50 10.90 -9.99
N GLN A 79 -7.98 9.70 -10.31
CA GLN A 79 -8.30 9.30 -11.66
C GLN A 79 -9.82 9.42 -11.85
N LYS A 80 -10.23 10.13 -12.90
CA LYS A 80 -11.63 10.50 -13.20
C LYS A 80 -12.62 9.31 -13.22
N THR A 81 -12.11 8.09 -13.34
CA THR A 81 -12.88 6.84 -13.41
C THR A 81 -13.43 6.38 -12.06
N TRP A 82 -12.81 6.78 -10.93
CA TRP A 82 -13.09 6.18 -9.62
C TRP A 82 -13.65 7.20 -8.63
N SER A 83 -14.77 6.85 -7.98
CA SER A 83 -15.34 7.57 -6.84
C SER A 83 -15.27 6.66 -5.62
N LEU A 84 -14.26 6.86 -4.77
CA LEU A 84 -13.94 5.99 -3.64
C LEU A 84 -13.96 6.77 -2.32
N PRO A 85 -14.38 6.17 -1.19
CA PRO A 85 -14.39 6.82 0.14
C PRO A 85 -12.97 7.13 0.63
N SER A 86 -12.78 8.19 1.43
CA SER A 86 -11.45 8.58 1.96
C SER A 86 -11.22 8.10 3.38
N LEU A 87 -9.96 7.82 3.74
CA LEU A 87 -9.56 7.50 5.12
C LEU A 87 -9.07 8.73 5.89
N ASP A 88 -9.07 9.92 5.28
CA ASP A 88 -8.52 11.14 5.88
C ASP A 88 -9.16 11.48 7.23
N GLU A 89 -10.48 11.30 7.38
CA GLU A 89 -11.20 11.52 8.64
C GLU A 89 -10.73 10.56 9.74
N THR A 90 -10.52 9.29 9.39
CA THR A 90 -10.06 8.26 10.34
C THR A 90 -8.61 8.51 10.78
N LEU A 91 -7.76 8.96 9.85
CA LEU A 91 -6.38 9.35 10.14
C LEU A 91 -6.31 10.59 11.03
N ALA A 92 -7.13 11.61 10.74
CA ALA A 92 -7.23 12.82 11.53
C ALA A 92 -7.72 12.52 12.96
N ALA A 93 -8.76 11.69 13.09
CA ALA A 93 -9.28 11.24 14.39
C ALA A 93 -8.25 10.45 15.20
N ALA A 94 -7.41 9.66 14.53
CA ALA A 94 -6.35 8.89 15.18
C ALA A 94 -5.14 9.71 15.62
N LYS A 95 -5.03 10.99 15.22
CA LYS A 95 -3.92 11.91 15.54
C LYS A 95 -2.53 11.32 15.27
N PHE A 96 -2.41 10.43 14.28
CA PHE A 96 -1.12 9.86 13.93
C PHE A 96 -0.21 10.93 13.32
N SER A 97 1.01 11.07 13.86
CA SER A 97 2.08 11.82 13.19
C SER A 97 2.47 11.15 11.85
N GLY A 98 3.27 11.77 10.99
CA GLY A 98 3.79 11.08 9.80
C GLY A 98 4.52 9.77 10.14
N PRO A 99 4.50 8.74 9.27
CA PRO A 99 5.17 7.48 9.55
C PRO A 99 6.69 7.70 9.63
N LYS A 100 7.36 7.10 10.62
CA LYS A 100 8.82 7.19 10.72
C LYS A 100 9.45 6.59 9.46
N PRO A 101 10.46 7.24 8.86
CA PRO A 101 11.14 6.72 7.68
C PRO A 101 11.64 5.31 7.97
N LYS A 102 11.51 4.41 6.99
CA LYS A 102 12.06 3.06 7.10
C LYS A 102 13.57 3.21 7.25
N SER A 103 14.11 2.89 8.42
CA SER A 103 15.56 2.76 8.58
C SER A 103 15.98 1.54 7.78
N PHE A 104 16.45 1.76 6.56
CA PHE A 104 17.21 0.74 5.87
C PHE A 104 18.56 0.65 6.58
N THR A 105 18.67 -0.20 7.60
CA THR A 105 19.97 -0.73 7.94
C THR A 105 20.49 -1.37 6.66
N LYS A 106 21.62 -0.88 6.14
CA LYS A 106 22.23 -1.44 4.93
C LYS A 106 22.33 -2.94 5.17
N PRO A 107 21.74 -3.80 4.31
CA PRO A 107 21.83 -5.23 4.51
C PRO A 107 23.31 -5.58 4.56
N GLU A 108 23.74 -6.14 5.68
CA GLU A 108 25.08 -6.65 5.83
C GLU A 108 25.26 -7.72 4.74
N LYS A 109 26.28 -7.54 3.89
CA LYS A 109 26.53 -8.47 2.78
C LYS A 109 27.06 -9.79 3.36
N ILE A 110 26.17 -10.64 3.83
CA ILE A 110 26.47 -12.00 4.26
C ILE A 110 26.99 -12.77 3.04
N GLY A 111 28.19 -13.36 3.14
CA GLY A 111 28.82 -14.13 2.06
C GLY A 111 29.96 -13.46 1.31
N ARG A 112 30.45 -12.28 1.75
CA ARG A 112 31.71 -11.73 1.23
C ARG A 112 32.89 -12.49 1.85
N SER A 113 33.61 -13.26 1.03
CA SER A 113 34.87 -13.88 1.44
C SER A 113 35.87 -12.80 1.90
N ALA A 114 36.55 -13.05 3.02
CA ALA A 114 37.57 -12.15 3.57
C ALA A 114 38.76 -11.92 2.60
N LEU A 115 38.92 -12.79 1.59
CA LEU A 115 40.01 -12.74 0.62
C LEU A 115 39.70 -11.89 -0.63
N LEU A 116 38.47 -11.38 -0.78
CA LEU A 116 38.12 -10.51 -1.90
C LEU A 116 38.65 -9.09 -1.65
N GLY A 117 39.72 -8.74 -2.37
CA GLY A 117 40.35 -7.42 -2.34
C GLY A 117 39.36 -6.27 -2.55
N LYS A 118 39.56 -5.18 -1.81
CA LYS A 118 38.76 -3.95 -1.95
C LYS A 118 39.08 -3.30 -3.31
N ARG A 119 38.04 -3.02 -4.10
CA ARG A 119 38.11 -2.09 -5.23
C ARG A 119 37.89 -0.67 -4.73
#